data_AF-A0A952WJR9-F1
#
_entry.id   AF-A0A952WJR9-F1
#
_cell.length_a   1.000
_cell.length_b   1.000
_cell.length_c   1.000
_cell.angle_alpha   90.00
_cell.angle_beta   90.00
_cell.angle_gamma   90.00
#
_symmetry.space_group_name_H-M   'P 1'
#
loop_
_entity.id
_entity.type
_entity.pdbx_description
1 polymer ?
#
loop_
_entity_poly.entity_id
_entity_poly.type
_entity_poly.pdbx_seq_one_letter_code
_entity_poly.pdbx_strand_id
1 'polypeptide(L)'
;MGFNRIGATAIGIGIACSTASAQHLVDIAIGQSQGKIATGVFQIQGSNVAPMLSQRVFIAEFGTFPNFTSSPGFDSLVGAFQGGSQIGFNIRKALRKWNGSAFPAGAVGIPPETIQIKLGPAANTRVTPMTDQLVPGFSLAVSSGGSTTGEFHHHPGFTLLDPASDGLYLLELELWSTQAGLATSEPYWMVFSQNASEDDLQVAASWVRANVWKPSCPADLNNDGLVDDSDFVFFVNAYDYLLCDPPGCPTDFNGDWATDDADFLVFASAYDQLICP
;
A
#
# COMPACT_ATOMS: atom_id res chain seq x y z
N MET A 1 -54.50 51.34 6.17
CA MET A 1 -53.03 51.49 6.24
C MET A 1 -52.47 50.14 6.62
N GLY A 2 -52.05 49.37 5.62
CA GLY A 2 -51.34 48.11 5.81
C GLY A 2 -49.83 48.32 5.80
N PHE A 3 -49.11 47.23 6.10
CA PHE A 3 -47.68 46.89 5.94
C PHE A 3 -47.12 46.41 7.29
N ASN A 4 -46.31 45.36 7.36
CA ASN A 4 -46.20 44.09 6.65
C ASN A 4 -45.34 43.22 7.58
N ARG A 5 -45.69 41.95 7.78
CA ARG A 5 -44.83 41.01 8.51
C ARG A 5 -43.67 40.61 7.61
N ILE A 6 -42.43 40.87 8.03
CA ILE A 6 -41.23 40.32 7.38
C ILE A 6 -40.91 39.01 8.09
N GLY A 7 -41.16 37.90 7.40
CA GLY A 7 -40.66 36.58 7.79
C GLY A 7 -39.18 36.47 7.45
N ALA A 8 -38.36 36.16 8.46
CA ALA A 8 -36.97 35.78 8.25
C ALA A 8 -36.91 34.28 7.99
N THR A 9 -36.76 33.91 6.72
CA THR A 9 -36.41 32.55 6.30
C THR A 9 -34.92 32.35 6.60
N ALA A 10 -34.60 31.60 7.65
CA ALA A 10 -33.24 31.14 7.89
C ALA A 10 -32.92 30.04 6.87
N ILE A 11 -32.10 30.38 5.87
CA ILE A 11 -31.47 29.40 4.98
C ILE A 11 -30.38 28.72 5.82
N GLY A 12 -30.68 27.55 6.35
CA GLY A 12 -29.68 26.67 6.96
C GLY A 12 -28.72 26.21 5.87
N ILE A 13 -27.52 26.76 5.86
CA ILE A 13 -26.40 26.20 5.11
C ILE A 13 -26.07 24.87 5.79
N GLY A 14 -26.53 23.77 5.19
CA GLY A 14 -26.09 22.44 5.56
C GLY A 14 -24.61 22.34 5.23
N ILE A 15 -23.75 22.41 6.25
CA ILE A 15 -22.38 21.95 6.13
C ILE A 15 -22.49 20.44 5.93
N ALA A 16 -22.29 20.00 4.69
CA ALA A 16 -22.03 18.60 4.39
C ALA A 16 -20.70 18.27 5.09
N CYS A 17 -20.80 17.73 6.31
CA CYS A 17 -19.68 17.12 6.98
C CYS A 17 -19.34 15.89 6.14
N SER A 18 -18.27 15.98 5.35
CA SER A 18 -17.67 14.80 4.71
C SER A 18 -17.34 13.82 5.83
N THR A 19 -18.03 12.68 5.85
CA THR A 19 -17.67 11.57 6.73
C THR A 19 -16.27 11.14 6.34
N ALA A 20 -15.27 11.51 7.12
CA ALA A 20 -13.97 10.85 7.09
C ALA A 20 -14.27 9.37 7.42
N SER A 21 -14.14 8.50 6.43
CA SER A 21 -14.01 7.07 6.74
C SER A 21 -12.73 6.91 7.56
N ALA A 22 -12.73 6.02 8.55
CA ALA A 22 -11.58 5.84 9.42
C ALA A 22 -10.54 4.98 8.68
N GLN A 23 -9.82 5.57 7.73
CA GLN A 23 -8.73 4.89 7.04
C GLN A 23 -7.73 4.36 8.06
N HIS A 24 -7.35 3.10 7.91
CA HIS A 24 -6.26 2.53 8.68
C HIS A 24 -4.94 2.98 8.06
N LEU A 25 -4.29 3.97 8.67
CA LEU A 25 -3.06 4.59 8.12
C LEU A 25 -1.90 3.59 7.93
N VAL A 26 -1.95 2.45 8.62
CA VAL A 26 -0.96 1.36 8.52
C VAL A 26 -1.29 0.33 7.43
N ASP A 27 -2.48 0.37 6.84
CA ASP A 27 -2.87 -0.54 5.76
C ASP A 27 -2.22 -0.12 4.43
N ILE A 28 -2.06 -1.09 3.53
CA ILE A 28 -1.68 -0.82 2.14
C ILE A 28 -2.84 -0.05 1.51
N ALA A 29 -2.60 1.22 1.16
CA ALA A 29 -3.56 2.01 0.42
C ALA A 29 -3.69 1.42 -0.99
N ILE A 30 -4.92 1.20 -1.43
CA ILE A 30 -5.20 0.80 -2.81
C ILE A 30 -6.20 1.76 -3.45
N GLY A 31 -6.00 2.01 -4.74
CA GLY A 31 -6.86 2.90 -5.52
C GLY A 31 -6.70 2.69 -7.01
N GLN A 32 -7.19 3.66 -7.79
CA GLN A 32 -7.03 3.68 -9.23
C GLN A 32 -6.05 4.79 -9.61
N SER A 33 -5.02 4.47 -10.39
CA SER A 33 -4.13 5.45 -11.00
C SER A 33 -3.84 5.02 -12.43
N GLN A 34 -3.92 5.96 -13.37
CA GLN A 34 -3.63 5.74 -14.80
C GLN A 34 -4.36 4.51 -15.41
N GLY A 35 -5.61 4.26 -15.01
CA GLY A 35 -6.43 3.15 -15.54
C GLY A 35 -6.08 1.75 -15.00
N LYS A 36 -5.26 1.65 -13.95
CA LYS A 36 -4.93 0.41 -13.26
C LYS A 36 -5.13 0.52 -11.75
N ILE A 37 -5.17 -0.61 -11.07
CA ILE A 37 -5.05 -0.63 -9.61
C ILE A 37 -3.63 -0.17 -9.25
N ALA A 38 -3.53 0.71 -8.27
CA ALA A 38 -2.25 1.15 -7.71
C ALA A 38 -2.23 0.90 -6.20
N THR A 39 -1.03 0.64 -5.68
CA THR A 39 -0.77 0.46 -4.25
C THR A 39 -0.04 1.67 -3.71
N GLY A 40 -0.15 1.91 -2.41
CA GLY A 40 0.31 3.13 -1.80
C GLY A 40 0.33 3.07 -0.29
N VAL A 41 0.52 4.25 0.31
CA VAL A 41 0.30 4.50 1.74
C VAL A 41 -0.73 5.60 1.92
N PHE A 42 -1.35 5.70 3.09
CA PHE A 42 -2.17 6.85 3.44
C PHE A 42 -1.32 7.92 4.13
N GLN A 43 -1.54 9.18 3.79
CA GLN A 43 -0.98 10.32 4.49
C GLN A 43 -2.09 11.22 5.03
N ILE A 44 -1.82 11.85 6.17
CA ILE A 44 -2.68 12.90 6.72
C ILE A 44 -2.27 14.22 6.05
N GLN A 45 -3.23 14.88 5.40
CA GLN A 45 -3.08 16.22 4.83
C GLN A 45 -4.03 17.17 5.56
N GLY A 46 -3.53 17.83 6.62
CA GLY A 46 -4.36 18.63 7.52
C GLY A 46 -5.41 17.78 8.24
N SER A 47 -6.70 17.98 7.93
CA SER A 47 -7.81 17.17 8.49
C SER A 47 -8.25 16.01 7.60
N ASN A 48 -7.62 15.83 6.43
CA ASN A 48 -7.98 14.84 5.43
C ASN A 48 -6.97 13.69 5.39
N VAL A 49 -7.41 12.53 4.92
CA VAL A 49 -6.53 11.40 4.58
C VAL A 49 -6.50 11.26 3.06
N ALA A 50 -5.30 11.21 2.49
CA ALA A 50 -5.08 11.06 1.05
C ALA A 50 -4.19 9.84 0.77
N PRO A 51 -4.53 8.99 -0.21
CA PRO A 51 -3.66 7.90 -0.62
C PRO A 51 -2.54 8.43 -1.52
N MET A 52 -1.31 8.03 -1.23
CA MET A 52 -0.13 8.25 -2.07
C MET A 52 0.17 6.94 -2.81
N LEU A 53 -0.35 6.81 -4.03
CA LEU A 53 -0.46 5.56 -4.79
C LEU A 53 0.79 5.19 -5.62
N SER A 54 1.96 5.62 -5.15
CA SER A 54 3.26 5.36 -5.76
C SER A 54 4.05 4.24 -5.06
N GLN A 55 3.60 3.76 -3.88
CA GLN A 55 4.35 2.77 -3.09
C GLN A 55 4.07 1.31 -3.47
N ARG A 56 5.12 0.50 -3.62
CA ARG A 56 5.00 -0.93 -3.97
C ARG A 56 5.80 -1.87 -3.06
N VAL A 57 6.53 -1.38 -2.06
CA VAL A 57 7.27 -2.21 -1.09
C VAL A 57 6.75 -1.96 0.31
N PHE A 58 6.21 -3.00 0.92
CA PHE A 58 5.62 -2.98 2.24
C PHE A 58 6.37 -3.93 3.16
N ILE A 59 6.25 -3.72 4.47
CA ILE A 59 6.83 -4.61 5.47
C ILE A 59 5.74 -5.14 6.40
N ALA A 60 5.98 -6.30 6.97
CA ALA A 60 5.08 -6.96 7.90
C ALA A 60 5.89 -7.75 8.93
N GLU A 61 5.38 -7.90 10.14
CA GLU A 61 6.01 -8.68 11.19
C GLU A 61 5.09 -9.82 11.61
N PHE A 62 5.58 -11.06 11.59
CA PHE A 62 4.92 -12.20 12.20
C PHE A 62 5.06 -12.12 13.72
N GLY A 63 4.01 -12.48 14.46
CA GLY A 63 4.09 -12.54 15.92
C GLY A 63 2.83 -12.11 16.65
N THR A 64 1.81 -11.57 15.96
CA THR A 64 0.48 -11.35 16.55
C THR A 64 -0.09 -12.67 17.11
N PHE A 65 0.16 -13.75 16.38
CA PHE A 65 0.15 -15.13 16.87
C PHE A 65 1.41 -15.82 16.31
N PRO A 66 1.80 -17.00 16.81
CA PRO A 66 2.97 -17.70 16.29
C PRO A 66 2.93 -17.83 14.77
N ASN A 67 3.97 -17.31 14.11
CA ASN A 67 4.15 -17.34 12.65
C ASN A 67 3.03 -16.66 11.86
N PHE A 68 2.25 -15.78 12.49
CA PHE A 68 1.06 -15.19 11.89
C PHE A 68 1.02 -13.67 12.06
N THR A 69 0.51 -13.01 11.03
CA THR A 69 0.10 -11.60 11.07
C THR A 69 -1.09 -11.38 10.15
N SER A 70 -1.91 -10.37 10.43
CA SER A 70 -2.93 -9.86 9.49
C SER A 70 -2.67 -8.40 9.11
N SER A 71 -1.46 -7.92 9.40
CA SER A 71 -1.05 -6.54 9.17
C SER A 71 0.18 -6.50 8.25
N PRO A 72 0.24 -5.52 7.32
CA PRO A 72 -0.82 -4.58 6.99
C PRO A 72 -2.00 -5.26 6.28
N GLY A 73 -3.20 -4.67 6.42
CA GLY A 73 -4.35 -5.00 5.58
C GLY A 73 -4.31 -4.23 4.25
N PHE A 74 -5.44 -4.25 3.54
CA PHE A 74 -5.70 -3.36 2.41
C PHE A 74 -6.84 -2.44 2.75
N ASP A 75 -6.69 -1.16 2.41
CA ASP A 75 -7.73 -0.15 2.62
C ASP A 75 -7.79 0.81 1.41
N SER A 76 -8.95 1.37 1.13
CA SER A 76 -9.18 2.31 0.04
C SER A 76 -10.08 3.43 0.51
N LEU A 77 -10.06 4.57 -0.19
CA LEU A 77 -11.10 5.57 0.06
C LEU A 77 -12.49 5.03 -0.35
N VAL A 78 -13.53 5.57 0.28
CA VAL A 78 -14.92 5.39 -0.18
C VAL A 78 -15.05 5.88 -1.61
N GLY A 79 -15.72 5.10 -2.46
CA GLY A 79 -15.87 5.40 -3.89
C GLY A 79 -14.61 5.13 -4.75
N ALA A 80 -13.52 4.61 -4.17
CA ALA A 80 -12.31 4.29 -4.93
C ALA A 80 -12.54 3.23 -6.01
N PHE A 81 -13.50 2.33 -5.81
CA PHE A 81 -13.87 1.29 -6.76
C PHE A 81 -15.38 1.21 -6.98
N GLN A 82 -15.80 0.55 -8.05
CA GLN A 82 -17.20 0.28 -8.31
C GLN A 82 -17.74 -0.71 -7.28
N GLY A 83 -18.74 -0.28 -6.49
CA GLY A 83 -19.39 -1.15 -5.51
C GLY A 83 -19.93 -2.44 -6.13
N GLY A 84 -19.70 -3.57 -5.47
CA GLY A 84 -20.10 -4.90 -5.94
C GLY A 84 -19.18 -5.54 -6.98
N SER A 85 -18.17 -4.80 -7.47
CA SER A 85 -17.02 -5.44 -8.14
C SER A 85 -16.22 -6.27 -7.12
N GLN A 86 -15.29 -7.07 -7.60
CA GLN A 86 -14.35 -7.79 -6.75
C GLN A 86 -12.93 -7.29 -6.98
N ILE A 87 -12.13 -7.29 -5.92
CA ILE A 87 -10.67 -7.16 -5.99
C ILE A 87 -10.08 -8.48 -5.50
N GLY A 88 -9.16 -9.02 -6.29
CA GLY A 88 -8.39 -10.21 -5.94
C GLY A 88 -6.91 -9.98 -6.13
N PHE A 89 -6.12 -11.01 -5.84
CA PHE A 89 -4.68 -10.99 -6.02
C PHE A 89 -4.19 -12.21 -6.80
N ASN A 90 -2.96 -12.15 -7.30
CA ASN A 90 -2.19 -13.31 -7.72
C ASN A 90 -0.87 -13.34 -6.95
N ILE A 91 -0.41 -14.53 -6.57
CA ILE A 91 0.96 -14.73 -6.10
C ILE A 91 1.82 -14.96 -7.34
N ARG A 92 2.81 -14.09 -7.58
CA ARG A 92 3.54 -14.12 -8.86
C ARG A 92 4.64 -15.16 -8.91
N LYS A 93 5.26 -15.44 -7.75
CA LYS A 93 6.45 -16.28 -7.61
C LYS A 93 6.48 -17.00 -6.27
N ALA A 94 7.39 -17.97 -6.15
CA ALA A 94 7.71 -18.57 -4.86
C ALA A 94 8.26 -17.53 -3.89
N LEU A 95 8.14 -17.80 -2.59
CA LEU A 95 8.74 -16.97 -1.54
C LEU A 95 10.25 -16.85 -1.76
N ARG A 96 10.86 -15.75 -1.33
CA ARG A 96 12.32 -15.62 -1.23
C ARG A 96 12.74 -15.41 0.21
N LYS A 97 13.90 -15.94 0.59
CA LYS A 97 14.50 -15.71 1.91
C LYS A 97 15.74 -14.82 1.80
N TRP A 98 15.85 -13.84 2.69
CA TRP A 98 17.01 -12.97 2.80
C TRP A 98 18.24 -13.77 3.20
N ASN A 99 19.37 -13.53 2.54
CA ASN A 99 20.64 -14.22 2.83
C ASN A 99 21.63 -13.37 3.65
N GLY A 100 21.20 -12.21 4.17
CA GLY A 100 22.06 -11.22 4.82
C GLY A 100 22.49 -10.06 3.91
N SER A 101 22.28 -10.16 2.59
CA SER A 101 22.70 -9.12 1.63
C SER A 101 21.76 -8.91 0.43
N ALA A 102 20.94 -9.92 0.11
CA ALA A 102 20.00 -9.88 -1.01
C ALA A 102 18.87 -10.91 -0.80
N PHE A 103 17.80 -10.78 -1.59
CA PHE A 103 16.87 -11.88 -1.87
C PHE A 103 17.34 -12.60 -3.16
N PRO A 104 17.98 -13.78 -3.07
CA PRO A 104 18.56 -14.41 -4.25
C PRO A 104 17.50 -14.78 -5.30
N ALA A 105 17.80 -14.55 -6.56
CA ALA A 105 16.92 -14.93 -7.66
C ALA A 105 16.98 -16.44 -7.94
N GLY A 106 15.96 -16.96 -8.63
CA GLY A 106 15.87 -18.38 -8.99
C GLY A 106 15.79 -19.33 -7.81
N ALA A 107 16.07 -20.61 -8.07
CA ALA A 107 15.85 -21.70 -7.11
C ALA A 107 16.70 -21.59 -5.83
N VAL A 108 17.87 -20.95 -5.87
CA VAL A 108 18.76 -20.82 -4.70
C VAL A 108 18.17 -19.90 -3.62
N GLY A 109 17.30 -18.96 -3.99
CA GLY A 109 16.64 -18.07 -3.04
C GLY A 109 15.29 -18.58 -2.55
N ILE A 110 14.79 -19.71 -3.07
CA ILE A 110 13.50 -20.29 -2.68
C ILE A 110 13.70 -21.13 -1.42
N PRO A 111 13.12 -20.73 -0.28
CA PRO A 111 13.20 -21.50 0.95
C PRO A 111 12.20 -22.68 0.94
N PRO A 112 12.37 -23.69 1.83
CA PRO A 112 11.34 -24.70 2.04
C PRO A 112 10.04 -24.14 2.67
N GLU A 113 10.11 -22.96 3.30
CA GLU A 113 8.99 -22.25 3.88
C GLU A 113 8.02 -21.70 2.84
N THR A 114 6.73 -21.67 3.21
CA THR A 114 5.67 -21.05 2.41
C THR A 114 4.80 -20.16 3.27
N ILE A 115 4.20 -19.14 2.66
CA ILE A 115 3.20 -18.30 3.32
C ILE A 115 1.81 -18.73 2.86
N GLN A 116 0.93 -18.99 3.80
CA GLN A 116 -0.51 -19.10 3.58
C GLN A 116 -1.16 -17.72 3.65
N ILE A 117 -1.96 -17.37 2.65
CA ILE A 117 -2.83 -16.19 2.65
C ILE A 117 -4.27 -16.67 2.80
N LYS A 118 -4.99 -16.17 3.81
CA LYS A 118 -6.34 -16.63 4.12
C LYS A 118 -7.26 -15.54 4.64
N LEU A 119 -8.52 -15.55 4.17
CA LEU A 119 -9.59 -14.78 4.81
C LEU A 119 -10.91 -15.54 4.78
N GLY A 120 -11.41 -15.93 5.96
CA GLY A 120 -12.68 -16.64 6.11
C GLY A 120 -12.61 -18.11 5.67
N PRO A 121 -13.49 -18.57 4.74
CA PRO A 121 -13.67 -19.99 4.44
C PRO A 121 -12.44 -20.62 3.75
N ALA A 122 -12.37 -21.95 3.75
CA ALA A 122 -11.29 -22.71 3.13
C ALA A 122 -11.09 -22.42 1.63
N ALA A 123 -12.15 -22.01 0.91
CA ALA A 123 -12.05 -21.59 -0.49
C ALA A 123 -11.16 -20.34 -0.68
N ASN A 124 -11.07 -19.50 0.36
CA ASN A 124 -10.24 -18.30 0.41
C ASN A 124 -8.93 -18.58 1.15
N THR A 125 -8.27 -19.66 0.76
CA THR A 125 -6.96 -20.05 1.28
C THR A 125 -6.03 -20.34 0.12
N ARG A 126 -4.86 -19.72 0.13
CA ARG A 126 -3.80 -19.92 -0.88
C ARG A 126 -2.47 -20.03 -0.20
N VAL A 127 -1.54 -20.73 -0.83
CA VAL A 127 -0.18 -20.94 -0.33
C VAL A 127 0.78 -20.54 -1.44
N THR A 128 1.87 -19.86 -1.09
CA THR A 128 2.94 -19.53 -2.04
C THR A 128 3.49 -20.81 -2.68
N PRO A 129 3.80 -20.80 -3.98
CA PRO A 129 4.32 -21.99 -4.65
C PRO A 129 5.75 -22.31 -4.22
N MET A 130 6.18 -23.56 -4.42
CA MET A 130 7.56 -24.03 -4.19
C MET A 130 8.51 -23.77 -5.38
N THR A 131 7.98 -23.22 -6.47
CA THR A 131 8.71 -22.87 -7.70
C THR A 131 8.14 -21.57 -8.25
N ASP A 132 8.88 -20.88 -9.10
CA ASP A 132 8.38 -19.67 -9.75
C ASP A 132 7.26 -19.99 -10.73
N GLN A 133 6.03 -19.79 -10.28
CA GLN A 133 4.82 -19.91 -11.07
C GLN A 133 3.76 -18.97 -10.51
N LEU A 134 2.89 -18.47 -11.39
CA LEU A 134 1.75 -17.68 -10.98
C LEU A 134 0.71 -18.58 -10.31
N VAL A 135 0.30 -18.22 -9.09
CA VAL A 135 -0.80 -18.89 -8.36
C VAL A 135 -1.95 -17.91 -8.20
N PRO A 136 -3.12 -18.16 -8.82
CA PRO A 136 -4.30 -17.33 -8.63
C PRO A 136 -4.73 -17.28 -7.17
N GLY A 137 -4.99 -16.07 -6.68
CA GLY A 137 -5.46 -15.82 -5.33
C GLY A 137 -6.92 -16.19 -5.11
N PHE A 138 -7.54 -15.51 -4.18
CA PHE A 138 -9.00 -15.36 -4.09
C PHE A 138 -9.37 -13.89 -4.25
N SER A 139 -10.66 -13.61 -4.37
CA SER A 139 -11.19 -12.26 -4.48
C SER A 139 -12.22 -11.97 -3.39
N LEU A 140 -12.35 -10.69 -3.06
CA LEU A 140 -13.27 -10.16 -2.07
C LEU A 140 -14.09 -9.05 -2.71
N ALA A 141 -15.33 -8.90 -2.25
CA ALA A 141 -16.24 -7.88 -2.77
C ALA A 141 -15.83 -6.49 -2.28
N VAL A 142 -15.91 -5.51 -3.18
CA VAL A 142 -15.93 -4.08 -2.87
C VAL A 142 -17.31 -3.74 -2.28
N SER A 143 -17.33 -2.95 -1.21
CA SER A 143 -18.58 -2.56 -0.55
C SER A 143 -19.56 -1.91 -1.53
N SER A 144 -20.83 -2.34 -1.52
CA SER A 144 -21.84 -1.96 -2.51
C SER A 144 -23.03 -1.17 -1.94
N GLY A 145 -23.02 -0.85 -0.66
CA GLY A 145 -24.15 -0.17 -0.02
C GLY A 145 -23.77 0.68 1.19
N GLY A 146 -24.61 1.68 1.46
CA GLY A 146 -24.43 2.58 2.60
C GLY A 146 -23.31 3.60 2.38
N SER A 147 -22.81 4.15 3.49
CA SER A 147 -21.79 5.20 3.51
C SER A 147 -20.38 4.72 3.13
N THR A 148 -20.18 3.41 2.92
CA THR A 148 -18.90 2.81 2.51
C THR A 148 -18.91 2.32 1.08
N THR A 149 -19.90 2.69 0.28
CA THR A 149 -20.01 2.22 -1.11
C THR A 149 -18.73 2.54 -1.90
N GLY A 150 -18.13 1.53 -2.52
CA GLY A 150 -16.90 1.63 -3.28
C GLY A 150 -15.61 1.55 -2.46
N GLU A 151 -15.71 1.37 -1.14
CA GLU A 151 -14.58 1.08 -0.26
C GLU A 151 -14.19 -0.40 -0.31
N PHE A 152 -12.88 -0.67 -0.20
CA PHE A 152 -12.32 -1.99 -0.03
C PHE A 152 -11.43 -1.99 1.22
N HIS A 153 -11.91 -2.61 2.29
CA HIS A 153 -11.16 -2.73 3.54
C HIS A 153 -11.14 -4.18 4.02
N HIS A 154 -10.00 -4.85 3.87
CA HIS A 154 -9.86 -6.27 4.21
C HIS A 154 -8.47 -6.60 4.74
N HIS A 155 -8.44 -7.45 5.77
CA HIS A 155 -7.23 -7.87 6.48
C HIS A 155 -7.03 -9.38 6.30
N PRO A 156 -6.51 -9.85 5.14
CA PRO A 156 -6.17 -11.25 4.99
C PRO A 156 -5.06 -11.63 5.99
N GLY A 157 -5.20 -12.82 6.58
CA GLY A 157 -4.17 -13.39 7.43
C GLY A 157 -3.04 -14.00 6.60
N PHE A 158 -1.82 -13.79 7.04
CA PHE A 158 -0.59 -14.38 6.53
C PHE A 158 -0.01 -15.31 7.60
N THR A 159 0.20 -16.58 7.26
CA THR A 159 0.83 -17.57 8.15
C THR A 159 2.07 -18.15 7.49
N LEU A 160 3.24 -18.03 8.12
CA LEU A 160 4.43 -18.78 7.75
C LEU A 160 4.25 -20.25 8.17
N LEU A 161 4.15 -21.15 7.18
CA LEU A 161 3.89 -22.57 7.40
C LEU A 161 5.17 -23.35 7.68
N ASP A 162 5.00 -24.53 8.27
CA ASP A 162 6.10 -25.45 8.53
C ASP A 162 6.87 -25.83 7.24
N PRO A 163 8.23 -25.86 7.28
CA PRO A 163 9.06 -25.62 8.46
C PRO A 163 9.33 -24.13 8.73
N ALA A 164 8.55 -23.49 9.61
CA ALA A 164 8.71 -22.07 9.91
C ALA A 164 10.03 -21.85 10.65
N SER A 165 10.83 -20.88 10.18
CA SER A 165 12.10 -20.55 10.81
C SER A 165 12.36 -19.05 10.78
N ASP A 166 13.31 -18.60 11.59
CA ASP A 166 13.64 -17.18 11.67
C ASP A 166 14.21 -16.65 10.35
N GLY A 167 13.98 -15.36 10.10
CA GLY A 167 14.53 -14.64 8.97
C GLY A 167 13.56 -13.67 8.33
N LEU A 168 13.97 -13.14 7.18
CA LEU A 168 13.19 -12.20 6.38
C LEU A 168 12.74 -12.87 5.09
N TYR A 169 11.49 -12.66 4.71
CA TYR A 169 10.87 -13.29 3.56
C TYR A 169 10.25 -12.27 2.61
N LEU A 170 10.49 -12.40 1.31
CA LEU A 170 9.93 -11.53 0.29
C LEU A 170 8.82 -12.27 -0.47
N LEU A 171 7.63 -11.68 -0.46
CA LEU A 171 6.45 -12.11 -1.20
C LEU A 171 6.17 -11.12 -2.34
N GLU A 172 5.96 -11.62 -3.57
CA GLU A 172 5.60 -10.82 -4.75
C GLU A 172 4.15 -11.10 -5.17
N LEU A 173 3.34 -10.04 -5.24
CA LEU A 173 1.90 -10.08 -5.51
C LEU A 173 1.54 -9.11 -6.64
N GLU A 174 0.34 -9.26 -7.21
CA GLU A 174 -0.35 -8.26 -8.04
C GLU A 174 -1.84 -8.27 -7.69
N LEU A 175 -2.53 -7.14 -7.86
CA LEU A 175 -3.97 -7.01 -7.65
C LEU A 175 -4.71 -6.94 -8.98
N TRP A 176 -5.90 -7.51 -9.04
CA TRP A 176 -6.80 -7.42 -10.20
C TRP A 176 -8.23 -7.10 -9.73
N SER A 177 -9.05 -6.56 -10.63
CA SER A 177 -10.45 -6.26 -10.35
C SER A 177 -11.38 -6.82 -11.43
N THR A 178 -12.64 -7.09 -11.06
CA THR A 178 -13.71 -7.35 -12.02
C THR A 178 -14.37 -6.08 -12.55
N GLN A 179 -13.97 -4.90 -12.08
CA GLN A 179 -14.44 -3.61 -12.60
C GLN A 179 -14.00 -3.46 -14.06
N ALA A 180 -14.95 -3.14 -14.93
CA ALA A 180 -14.66 -2.97 -16.35
C ALA A 180 -13.72 -1.78 -16.59
N GLY A 181 -12.73 -1.97 -17.46
CA GLY A 181 -11.79 -0.92 -17.84
C GLY A 181 -10.66 -0.66 -16.86
N LEU A 182 -10.58 -1.40 -15.75
CA LEU A 182 -9.49 -1.29 -14.77
C LEU A 182 -8.48 -2.43 -14.99
N ALA A 183 -7.23 -2.08 -15.31
CA ALA A 183 -6.17 -3.05 -15.48
C ALA A 183 -5.59 -3.55 -14.15
N THR A 184 -4.95 -4.73 -14.19
CA THR A 184 -4.16 -5.30 -13.09
C THR A 184 -3.11 -4.31 -12.61
N SER A 185 -2.84 -4.30 -11.30
CA SER A 185 -1.76 -3.51 -10.74
C SER A 185 -0.40 -3.92 -11.30
N GLU A 186 0.56 -3.02 -11.20
CA GLU A 186 1.95 -3.45 -11.22
C GLU A 186 2.23 -4.38 -10.01
N PRO A 187 3.27 -5.23 -10.07
CA PRO A 187 3.65 -6.08 -8.95
C PRO A 187 3.96 -5.28 -7.69
N TYR A 188 3.61 -5.76 -6.51
CA TYR A 188 4.08 -5.17 -5.26
C TYR A 188 4.66 -6.26 -4.37
N TRP A 189 5.41 -5.83 -3.37
CA TRP A 189 6.21 -6.71 -2.54
C TRP A 189 5.91 -6.47 -1.07
N MET A 190 5.90 -7.56 -0.31
CA MET A 190 5.85 -7.53 1.15
C MET A 190 7.09 -8.24 1.70
N VAL A 191 7.82 -7.55 2.56
CA VAL A 191 8.93 -8.12 3.33
C VAL A 191 8.43 -8.49 4.72
N PHE A 192 8.35 -9.79 5.00
CA PHE A 192 7.93 -10.32 6.28
C PHE A 192 9.13 -10.57 7.19
N SER A 193 9.07 -10.12 8.44
CA SER A 193 9.99 -10.50 9.50
C SER A 193 9.43 -11.66 10.34
N GLN A 194 10.24 -12.71 10.51
CA GLN A 194 10.05 -13.75 11.50
C GLN A 194 11.21 -13.66 12.50
N ASN A 195 10.97 -13.02 13.65
CA ASN A 195 11.95 -12.84 14.73
C ASN A 195 13.27 -12.14 14.31
N ALA A 196 13.28 -11.38 13.21
CA ALA A 196 14.44 -10.58 12.80
C ALA A 196 14.39 -9.18 13.43
N SER A 197 15.54 -8.51 13.52
CA SER A 197 15.61 -7.14 14.03
C SER A 197 14.90 -6.16 13.08
N GLU A 198 14.46 -5.03 13.62
CA GLU A 198 13.90 -3.93 12.82
C GLU A 198 14.94 -3.40 11.82
N ASP A 199 16.19 -3.22 12.24
CA ASP A 199 17.30 -2.81 11.37
C ASP A 199 17.49 -3.76 10.17
N ASP A 200 17.45 -5.08 10.39
CA ASP A 200 17.58 -6.07 9.31
C ASP A 200 16.38 -5.99 8.35
N LEU A 201 15.17 -5.82 8.89
CA LEU A 201 13.94 -5.66 8.10
C LEU A 201 14.03 -4.40 7.22
N GLN A 202 14.52 -3.30 7.80
CA GLN A 202 14.74 -2.04 7.13
C GLN A 202 15.77 -2.17 5.99
N VAL A 203 16.93 -2.77 6.27
CA VAL A 203 17.97 -3.06 5.26
C VAL A 203 17.42 -3.91 4.11
N ALA A 204 16.67 -4.97 4.42
CA ALA A 204 16.10 -5.84 3.39
C ALA A 204 15.05 -5.13 2.53
N ALA A 205 14.18 -4.31 3.12
CA ALA A 205 13.20 -3.53 2.39
C ALA A 205 13.85 -2.42 1.52
N SER A 206 14.87 -1.71 2.02
CA SER A 206 15.67 -0.78 1.21
C SER A 206 16.34 -1.50 0.04
N TRP A 207 16.84 -2.72 0.24
CA TRP A 207 17.40 -3.52 -0.85
C TRP A 207 16.36 -3.82 -1.95
N VAL A 208 15.11 -4.13 -1.58
CA VAL A 208 14.02 -4.37 -2.55
C VAL A 208 13.72 -3.10 -3.35
N ARG A 209 13.62 -1.93 -2.70
CA ARG A 209 13.43 -0.64 -3.37
C ARG A 209 14.60 -0.30 -4.31
N ALA A 210 15.83 -0.62 -3.93
CA ALA A 210 17.00 -0.32 -4.76
C ALA A 210 17.20 -1.29 -5.93
N ASN A 211 16.82 -2.58 -5.79
CA ASN A 211 17.24 -3.65 -6.71
C ASN A 211 16.09 -4.36 -7.44
N VAL A 212 14.87 -4.34 -6.90
CA VAL A 212 13.71 -5.05 -7.47
C VAL A 212 12.71 -4.07 -8.05
N TRP A 213 12.41 -2.99 -7.33
CA TRP A 213 11.53 -1.92 -7.77
C TRP A 213 12.16 -0.56 -7.52
N LYS A 214 13.00 -0.16 -8.46
CA LYS A 214 13.53 1.20 -8.53
C LYS A 214 12.55 2.06 -9.34
N PRO A 215 11.74 2.93 -8.72
CA PRO A 215 10.92 3.87 -9.48
C PRO A 215 11.82 4.74 -10.36
N SER A 216 11.42 4.95 -11.62
CA SER A 216 12.14 5.86 -12.54
C SER A 216 12.13 7.30 -12.02
N CYS A 217 11.13 7.62 -11.20
CA CYS A 217 10.80 8.95 -10.74
C CYS A 217 10.28 8.86 -9.30
N PRO A 218 11.16 8.69 -8.31
CA PRO A 218 10.75 8.52 -6.91
C PRO A 218 9.98 9.72 -6.35
N ALA A 219 10.22 10.92 -6.89
CA ALA A 219 9.61 12.17 -6.42
C ALA A 219 8.21 12.46 -7.01
N ASP A 220 7.73 11.68 -7.99
CA ASP A 220 6.33 11.72 -8.45
C ASP A 220 5.50 10.86 -7.48
N LEU A 221 5.06 11.50 -6.41
CA LEU A 221 4.45 10.87 -5.25
C LEU A 221 2.97 10.55 -5.51
N ASN A 222 2.30 11.33 -6.36
CA ASN A 222 0.91 11.10 -6.73
C ASN A 222 0.75 10.20 -7.98
N ASN A 223 1.85 9.88 -8.67
CA ASN A 223 1.94 9.09 -9.89
C ASN A 223 1.15 9.70 -11.07
N ASP A 224 1.25 11.01 -11.27
CA ASP A 224 0.63 11.74 -12.39
C ASP A 224 1.59 12.04 -13.55
N GLY A 225 2.87 11.68 -13.39
CA GLY A 225 3.91 11.88 -14.39
C GLY A 225 4.56 13.25 -14.34
N LEU A 226 4.37 14.02 -13.26
CA LEU A 226 5.07 15.27 -12.98
C LEU A 226 5.64 15.24 -11.57
N VAL A 227 6.60 16.14 -11.31
CA VAL A 227 7.08 16.42 -9.95
C VAL A 227 6.81 17.89 -9.71
N ASP A 228 5.69 18.20 -9.07
CA ASP A 228 5.21 19.57 -8.89
C ASP A 228 4.68 19.87 -7.47
N ASP A 229 4.01 21.01 -7.31
CA ASP A 229 3.46 21.45 -6.02
C ASP A 229 2.54 20.40 -5.38
N SER A 230 1.89 19.56 -6.19
CA SER A 230 1.03 18.46 -5.74
C SER A 230 1.84 17.38 -5.03
N ASP A 231 3.02 17.03 -5.53
CA ASP A 231 3.95 16.11 -4.88
C ASP A 231 4.60 16.74 -3.66
N PHE A 232 4.92 18.04 -3.73
CA PHE A 232 5.51 18.76 -2.62
C PHE A 232 4.60 18.73 -1.38
N VAL A 233 3.27 18.74 -1.55
CA VAL A 233 2.32 18.54 -0.44
C VAL A 233 2.50 17.17 0.23
N PHE A 234 2.69 16.08 -0.53
CA PHE A 234 2.96 14.77 0.06
C PHE A 234 4.32 14.73 0.76
N PHE A 235 5.34 15.35 0.16
CA PHE A 235 6.68 15.44 0.74
C PHE A 235 6.69 16.20 2.08
N VAL A 236 6.15 17.41 2.13
CA VAL A 236 6.19 18.25 3.33
C VAL A 236 5.40 17.64 4.49
N ASN A 237 4.29 16.97 4.21
CA ASN A 237 3.56 16.24 5.26
C ASN A 237 4.40 15.10 5.83
N ALA A 238 5.11 14.33 5.01
CA ALA A 238 6.00 13.30 5.53
C ALA A 238 7.19 13.86 6.30
N TYR A 239 7.78 14.96 5.81
CA TYR A 239 8.90 15.66 6.42
C TYR A 239 8.54 16.22 7.82
N ASP A 240 7.37 16.85 7.97
CA ASP A 240 6.94 17.46 9.25
C ASP A 240 6.78 16.43 10.38
N TYR A 241 6.46 15.18 10.03
CA TYR A 241 6.26 14.10 10.98
C TYR A 241 7.43 13.11 11.02
N LEU A 242 8.45 13.31 10.17
CA LEU A 242 9.51 12.31 9.90
C LEU A 242 8.91 10.91 9.66
N LEU A 243 7.79 10.84 8.92
CA LEU A 243 6.99 9.62 8.72
C LEU A 243 7.76 8.58 7.89
N CYS A 244 8.64 7.84 8.56
CA CYS A 244 9.15 6.54 8.13
C CYS A 244 8.69 5.44 9.08
N ASP A 245 7.46 5.55 9.59
CA ASP A 245 6.79 4.45 10.28
C ASP A 245 6.17 3.52 9.21
N PRO A 246 6.29 2.19 9.32
CA PRO A 246 5.85 1.25 8.30
C PRO A 246 4.40 1.41 7.83
N PRO A 247 4.08 1.01 6.57
CA PRO A 247 4.96 0.32 5.64
C PRO A 247 5.21 1.14 4.36
N GLY A 248 6.43 1.65 4.18
CA GLY A 248 6.94 1.92 2.82
C GLY A 248 7.70 3.21 2.57
N CYS A 249 7.74 4.15 3.52
CA CYS A 249 8.38 5.47 3.43
C CYS A 249 8.64 5.97 1.99
N PRO A 250 7.62 6.37 1.23
CA PRO A 250 7.79 6.69 -0.19
C PRO A 250 8.54 8.00 -0.44
N THR A 251 8.72 8.80 0.61
CA THR A 251 9.45 10.07 0.65
C THR A 251 10.89 9.93 1.15
N ASP A 252 11.31 8.74 1.60
CA ASP A 252 12.70 8.38 1.89
C ASP A 252 13.39 7.99 0.58
N PHE A 253 13.92 9.00 -0.10
CA PHE A 253 14.52 8.85 -1.42
C PHE A 253 15.96 8.34 -1.35
N ASN A 254 16.61 8.54 -0.22
CA ASN A 254 17.99 8.15 -0.01
C ASN A 254 18.12 6.73 0.60
N GLY A 255 17.05 6.20 1.20
CA GLY A 255 16.92 4.85 1.72
C GLY A 255 17.39 4.65 3.17
N ASP A 256 17.52 5.74 3.95
CA ASP A 256 18.01 5.74 5.32
C ASP A 256 16.91 5.68 6.39
N TRP A 257 15.66 5.49 5.98
CA TRP A 257 14.49 5.41 6.84
C TRP A 257 14.21 6.71 7.61
N ALA A 258 14.59 7.85 7.03
CA ALA A 258 14.06 9.16 7.40
C ALA A 258 13.46 9.87 6.19
N THR A 259 12.60 10.85 6.43
CA THR A 259 12.27 11.87 5.41
C THR A 259 12.80 13.18 5.92
N ASP A 260 13.99 13.57 5.47
CA ASP A 260 14.71 14.72 6.01
C ASP A 260 15.34 15.61 4.92
N ASP A 261 16.31 16.45 5.31
CA ASP A 261 16.99 17.38 4.42
C ASP A 261 17.72 16.67 3.27
N ALA A 262 18.20 15.44 3.48
CA ALA A 262 18.86 14.66 2.43
C ALA A 262 17.84 14.25 1.35
N ASP A 263 16.63 13.89 1.74
CA ASP A 263 15.54 13.59 0.80
C ASP A 263 15.03 14.85 0.11
N PHE A 264 14.97 15.97 0.83
CA PHE A 264 14.57 17.24 0.23
C PHE A 264 15.52 17.66 -0.90
N LEU A 265 16.82 17.41 -0.78
CA LEU A 265 17.77 17.68 -1.87
C LEU A 265 17.48 16.83 -3.11
N VAL A 266 17.08 15.57 -2.93
CA VAL A 266 16.67 14.69 -4.04
C VAL A 266 15.35 15.19 -4.66
N PHE A 267 14.37 15.55 -3.83
CA PHE A 267 13.10 16.10 -4.26
C PHE A 267 13.29 17.38 -5.08
N ALA A 268 14.01 18.37 -4.52
CA ALA A 268 14.22 19.67 -5.13
C ALA A 268 14.93 19.56 -6.49
N SER A 269 15.86 18.60 -6.63
CA SER A 269 16.51 18.33 -7.91
C SER A 269 15.54 17.79 -8.97
N ALA A 270 14.57 16.97 -8.59
CA ALA A 270 13.55 16.44 -9.50
C ALA A 270 12.50 17.51 -9.85
N TYR A 271 12.07 18.27 -8.83
CA TYR A 271 11.11 19.36 -8.93
C TYR A 271 11.57 20.47 -9.89
N ASP A 272 12.83 20.93 -9.79
CA ASP A 272 13.39 21.98 -10.66
C ASP A 272 13.40 21.57 -12.15
N GLN A 273 13.45 20.26 -12.41
CA GLN A 273 13.46 19.73 -13.77
C GLN A 273 12.05 19.56 -14.33
N LEU A 274 11.00 19.45 -13.49
CA LEU A 274 9.64 19.01 -13.88
C LEU A 274 9.65 17.68 -14.68
N ILE A 275 10.67 16.85 -14.51
CA ILE A 275 10.91 15.67 -15.34
C ILE A 275 10.49 14.40 -14.59
N CYS A 276 9.53 13.69 -15.18
CA CYS A 276 9.19 12.32 -14.87
C CYS A 276 9.02 11.53 -16.20
N PRO A 277 10.11 11.00 -16.78
CA PRO A 277 10.08 10.34 -18.08
C PRO A 277 9.63 8.88 -18.01
#